data_AF-A0A1W9N2F2-F1
#
_entry.id   AF-A0A1W9N2F2-F1
#
_cell.length_a   1.000
_cell.length_b   1.000
_cell.length_c   1.000
_cell.angle_alpha   90.00
_cell.angle_beta   90.00
_cell.angle_gamma   90.00
#
_symmetry.space_group_name_H-M   'P 1'
#
loop_
_entity.id
_entity.type
_entity.pdbx_description
1 polymer ?
#
loop_
_entity_poly.entity_id
_entity_poly.type
_entity_poly.pdbx_seq_one_letter_code
_entity_poly.pdbx_strand_id
1 'polypeptide(L)'
;MTKWAKILDSIPDKESKEVVIHDFFIKPLIEELGFGKYECSPQFATGDSTEKVDFAARKNTGDDIFFHSQNNPYLVVEVKARATKTGNRINLSEGTPQHRQVVAQIRRYLRAPNCQTAQWGIITNATHIQLFRKHGGVVHPVTTSVLIKENNINQTISYIKQLIQNTPKALTVCVYNNKGGVGKTTTVINLAAVLRLKNKKILLVDFDSQGDLTKSLKIKENNLFNCLIDKKVELRSTITPYFVKDKKKKNVHIFDVIPSDKRMEEYTDTGNAARIENKSSRLRDLLNVFINDYDYIFIDCPTQWLFFSQSGVYASDAVLIPTRHNDLNSLHNAARVIKNFIPEINKQRREKNEKDGGTIALPIFFNGETPSDSQIETTNKEIQKIIDESKSEFDLAPYYWPKFGKGNENKSIFKVLKYAEIAGATFEGIPAVYRNIKVKDYYEQLAKEYFL
;
A
#
# COMPACT_ATOMS: atom_id res chain seq x y z
N MET A 1 7.66 38.31 3.22
CA MET A 1 7.46 37.02 2.50
C MET A 1 8.58 36.05 2.88
N THR A 2 8.22 34.80 3.17
CA THR A 2 9.19 33.70 3.35
C THR A 2 9.92 33.39 2.03
N LYS A 3 11.07 32.67 2.08
CA LYS A 3 11.79 32.20 0.87
C LYS A 3 10.82 31.53 -0.11
N TRP A 4 9.97 30.65 0.41
CA TRP A 4 9.01 29.89 -0.35
C TRP A 4 7.84 30.72 -0.91
N ALA A 5 7.35 31.73 -0.19
CA ALA A 5 6.37 32.66 -0.74
C ALA A 5 6.92 33.42 -1.95
N LYS A 6 8.15 33.94 -1.86
CA LYS A 6 8.83 34.60 -2.99
C LYS A 6 8.99 33.67 -4.20
N ILE A 7 9.31 32.39 -3.95
CA ILE A 7 9.39 31.37 -5.02
C ILE A 7 8.02 31.18 -5.69
N LEU A 8 6.94 31.06 -4.92
CA LEU A 8 5.61 30.88 -5.49
C LEU A 8 5.15 32.07 -6.34
N ASP A 9 5.42 33.29 -5.86
CA ASP A 9 5.09 34.55 -6.55
C ASP A 9 5.91 34.73 -7.84
N SER A 10 7.11 34.15 -7.90
CA SER A 10 7.95 34.20 -9.10
C SER A 10 7.44 33.35 -10.26
N ILE A 11 6.49 32.44 -10.00
CA ILE A 11 5.92 31.55 -11.00
C ILE A 11 4.55 32.09 -11.41
N PRO A 12 4.29 32.37 -12.70
CA PRO A 12 2.97 32.82 -13.14
C PRO A 12 1.85 31.82 -12.86
N ASP A 13 0.67 32.30 -12.47
CA ASP A 13 -0.52 31.47 -12.21
C ASP A 13 -0.95 30.58 -13.38
N LYS A 14 -0.72 31.05 -14.61
CA LYS A 14 -1.00 30.32 -15.86
C LYS A 14 0.28 29.91 -16.58
N GLU A 15 1.34 29.64 -15.83
CA GLU A 15 2.60 29.15 -16.41
C GLU A 15 2.35 27.84 -17.17
N SER A 16 2.74 27.82 -18.45
CA SER A 16 2.48 26.72 -19.38
C SER A 16 3.70 25.86 -19.70
N LYS A 17 4.87 26.24 -19.16
CA LYS A 17 6.15 25.57 -19.39
C LYS A 17 6.63 24.91 -18.09
N GLU A 18 6.80 23.58 -18.14
CA GLU A 18 7.32 22.79 -17.02
C GLU A 18 8.75 23.21 -16.61
N VAL A 19 9.57 23.71 -17.54
CA VAL A 19 10.93 24.20 -17.26
C VAL A 19 10.94 25.35 -16.23
N VAL A 20 9.91 26.21 -16.23
CA VAL A 20 9.80 27.29 -15.24
C VAL A 20 9.51 26.72 -13.86
N ILE A 21 8.63 25.73 -13.76
CA ILE A 21 8.36 25.03 -12.49
C ILE A 21 9.63 24.32 -12.00
N HIS A 22 10.35 23.67 -12.90
CA HIS A 22 11.61 23.02 -12.60
C HIS A 22 12.65 23.99 -12.01
N ASP A 23 12.88 25.11 -12.70
CA ASP A 23 13.96 26.03 -12.32
C ASP A 23 13.66 26.82 -11.05
N PHE A 24 12.41 27.27 -10.88
CA PHE A 24 12.04 28.13 -9.76
C PHE A 24 11.58 27.33 -8.52
N PHE A 25 10.94 26.17 -8.69
CA PHE A 25 10.37 25.41 -7.57
C PHE A 25 11.13 24.12 -7.24
N ILE A 26 11.46 23.30 -8.24
CA ILE A 26 12.03 21.97 -8.00
C ILE A 26 13.45 22.04 -7.47
N LYS A 27 14.30 22.90 -8.04
CA LYS A 27 15.68 23.08 -7.55
C LYS A 27 15.72 23.45 -6.04
N PRO A 28 15.02 24.50 -5.57
CA PRO A 28 14.95 24.79 -4.13
C PRO A 28 14.29 23.69 -3.30
N LEU A 29 13.31 22.96 -3.85
CA LEU A 29 12.62 21.89 -3.14
C LEU A 29 13.59 20.77 -2.82
N ILE A 30 14.36 20.34 -3.80
CA ILE A 30 15.30 19.23 -3.67
C ILE A 30 16.43 19.58 -2.70
N GLU A 31 16.94 20.80 -2.75
CA GLU A 31 17.89 21.32 -1.75
C GLU A 31 17.28 21.28 -0.34
N GLU A 32 16.02 21.70 -0.19
CA GLU A 32 15.32 21.68 1.10
C GLU A 32 15.08 20.25 1.61
N LEU A 33 14.79 19.30 0.71
CA LEU A 33 14.73 17.86 1.02
C LEU A 33 16.10 17.27 1.40
N GLY A 34 17.16 18.05 1.21
CA GLY A 34 18.51 17.76 1.70
C GLY A 34 19.43 17.16 0.64
N PHE A 35 19.08 17.15 -0.65
CA PHE A 35 19.98 16.66 -1.71
C PHE A 35 20.84 17.80 -2.25
N GLY A 36 22.14 17.56 -2.36
CA GLY A 36 23.10 18.50 -2.92
C GLY A 36 23.05 18.59 -4.45
N LYS A 37 23.73 19.59 -5.01
CA LYS A 37 23.81 19.83 -6.46
C LYS A 37 24.26 18.60 -7.28
N TYR A 38 25.19 17.81 -6.74
CA TYR A 38 25.72 16.60 -7.39
C TYR A 38 24.97 15.31 -7.03
N GLU A 39 23.90 15.43 -6.24
CA GLU A 39 23.03 14.33 -5.79
C GLU A 39 21.71 14.29 -6.57
N CYS A 40 21.69 14.94 -7.74
CA CYS A 40 20.50 15.22 -8.52
C CYS A 40 20.75 14.96 -10.01
N SER A 41 19.71 14.56 -10.74
CA SER A 41 19.76 14.39 -12.20
C SER A 41 18.45 14.85 -12.83
N PRO A 42 18.43 15.93 -13.65
CA PRO A 42 17.26 16.27 -14.45
C PRO A 42 17.11 15.28 -15.61
N GLN A 43 15.87 15.08 -16.08
CA GLN A 43 15.56 14.25 -17.27
C GLN A 43 16.16 12.84 -17.17
N PHE A 44 15.95 12.19 -16.03
CA PHE A 44 16.52 10.89 -15.70
C PHE A 44 15.87 9.77 -16.51
N ALA A 45 16.67 8.97 -17.21
CA ALA A 45 16.19 7.86 -18.03
C ALA A 45 15.71 6.70 -17.15
N THR A 46 14.43 6.37 -17.24
CA THR A 46 13.79 5.35 -16.38
C THR A 46 14.11 3.92 -16.81
N GLY A 47 14.66 3.74 -18.02
CA GLY A 47 15.01 2.44 -18.60
C GLY A 47 13.87 1.79 -19.40
N ASP A 48 12.65 2.34 -19.33
CA ASP A 48 11.53 1.97 -20.18
C ASP A 48 11.42 2.95 -21.36
N SER A 49 11.53 2.48 -22.60
CA SER A 49 11.38 3.31 -23.81
C SER A 49 12.29 4.58 -23.83
N THR A 50 11.83 5.68 -24.44
CA THR A 50 12.45 7.02 -24.35
C THR A 50 11.90 7.84 -23.16
N GLU A 51 11.14 7.22 -22.24
CA GLU A 51 10.56 7.92 -21.10
C GLU A 51 11.66 8.40 -20.13
N LYS A 52 11.53 9.66 -19.72
CA LYS A 52 12.41 10.29 -18.74
C LYS A 52 11.53 10.91 -17.66
N VAL A 53 11.90 10.70 -16.41
CA VAL A 53 11.30 11.44 -15.30
C VAL A 53 11.99 12.80 -15.19
N ASP A 54 11.22 13.84 -14.90
CA ASP A 54 11.74 15.22 -14.93
C ASP A 54 12.93 15.42 -14.00
N PHE A 55 12.92 14.75 -12.86
CA PHE A 55 13.98 14.83 -11.88
C PHE A 55 14.16 13.52 -11.11
N ALA A 56 15.40 13.19 -10.79
CA ALA A 56 15.75 12.13 -9.85
C ALA A 56 16.81 12.62 -8.87
N ALA A 57 16.82 12.07 -7.66
CA ALA A 57 17.79 12.39 -6.63
C ALA A 57 18.23 11.16 -5.83
N ARG A 58 19.49 11.16 -5.39
CA ARG A 58 20.07 10.14 -4.51
C ARG A 58 21.31 10.70 -3.82
N LYS A 59 21.48 10.37 -2.54
CA LYS A 59 22.71 10.66 -1.81
C LYS A 59 23.93 9.99 -2.43
N ASN A 60 25.06 10.70 -2.46
CA ASN A 60 26.33 10.12 -2.91
C ASN A 60 26.77 9.01 -1.94
N THR A 61 27.42 7.96 -2.46
CA THR A 61 27.86 6.82 -1.66
C THR A 61 29.33 6.52 -1.93
N GLY A 62 30.20 6.86 -0.98
CA GLY A 62 31.65 6.79 -1.19
C GLY A 62 32.06 7.67 -2.37
N ASP A 63 32.74 7.08 -3.36
CA ASP A 63 33.19 7.77 -4.58
C ASP A 63 32.11 7.82 -5.68
N ASP A 64 30.96 7.18 -5.48
CA ASP A 64 29.86 7.18 -6.45
C ASP A 64 29.03 8.47 -6.32
N ILE A 65 29.24 9.37 -7.28
CA ILE A 65 28.53 10.64 -7.43
C ILE A 65 27.34 10.46 -8.35
N PHE A 66 26.12 10.63 -7.81
CA PHE A 66 24.88 10.33 -8.54
C PHE A 66 24.71 11.16 -9.83
N PHE A 67 25.13 12.42 -9.85
CA PHE A 67 25.09 13.26 -11.05
C PHE A 67 25.85 12.64 -12.24
N HIS A 68 26.92 11.88 -11.96
CA HIS A 68 27.71 11.19 -12.99
C HIS A 68 27.17 9.79 -13.29
N SER A 69 26.86 9.01 -12.26
CA SER A 69 26.46 7.61 -12.43
C SER A 69 25.03 7.42 -12.91
N GLN A 70 24.12 8.33 -12.50
CA GLN A 70 22.70 8.34 -12.87
C GLN A 70 22.04 6.95 -12.79
N ASN A 71 22.32 6.22 -11.70
CA ASN A 71 21.72 4.93 -11.43
C ASN A 71 21.13 4.91 -10.01
N ASN A 72 20.20 3.97 -9.80
CA ASN A 72 19.65 3.67 -8.49
C ASN A 72 19.06 4.89 -7.73
N PRO A 73 18.20 5.71 -8.35
CA PRO A 73 17.65 6.89 -7.70
C PRO A 73 16.92 6.51 -6.41
N TYR A 74 16.87 7.43 -5.45
CA TYR A 74 16.14 7.27 -4.19
C TYR A 74 14.78 7.98 -4.24
N LEU A 75 14.76 9.17 -4.85
CA LEU A 75 13.60 10.00 -5.09
C LEU A 75 13.47 10.27 -6.60
N VAL A 76 12.25 10.23 -7.11
CA VAL A 76 11.90 10.72 -8.45
C VAL A 76 10.80 11.78 -8.36
N VAL A 77 10.81 12.77 -9.24
CA VAL A 77 9.81 13.86 -9.25
C VAL A 77 9.27 14.04 -10.65
N GLU A 78 7.94 13.96 -10.76
CA GLU A 78 7.19 14.29 -11.96
C GLU A 78 6.62 15.70 -11.84
N VAL A 79 6.88 16.53 -12.84
CA VAL A 79 6.52 17.94 -12.86
C VAL A 79 5.44 18.16 -13.91
N LYS A 80 4.47 19.02 -13.59
CA LYS A 80 3.53 19.56 -14.57
C LYS A 80 3.55 21.08 -14.54
N ALA A 81 3.19 21.69 -15.67
CA ALA A 81 2.93 23.12 -15.72
C ALA A 81 1.69 23.49 -14.87
N ARG A 82 1.51 24.78 -14.58
CA ARG A 82 0.30 25.28 -13.90
C ARG A 82 -0.90 25.38 -14.85
N ALA A 83 -0.65 25.56 -16.14
CA ALA A 83 -1.68 25.61 -17.18
C ALA A 83 -1.24 24.93 -18.49
N THR A 84 -2.20 24.63 -19.36
CA THR A 84 -1.94 24.23 -20.74
C THR A 84 -1.45 25.42 -21.57
N LYS A 85 -0.91 25.16 -22.77
CA LYS A 85 -0.56 26.22 -23.74
C LYS A 85 -1.74 27.12 -24.13
N THR A 86 -2.96 26.60 -24.02
CA THR A 86 -4.21 27.35 -24.26
C THR A 86 -4.70 28.13 -23.04
N GLY A 87 -3.97 28.08 -21.91
CA GLY A 87 -4.28 28.85 -20.70
C GLY A 87 -5.24 28.17 -19.71
N ASN A 88 -5.63 26.91 -19.95
CA ASN A 88 -6.47 26.15 -19.03
C ASN A 88 -5.64 25.64 -17.84
N ARG A 89 -6.09 25.89 -16.60
CA ARG A 89 -5.36 25.44 -15.40
C ARG A 89 -5.26 23.90 -15.35
N ILE A 90 -4.08 23.40 -15.01
CA ILE A 90 -3.84 21.99 -14.74
C ILE A 90 -4.20 21.74 -13.28
N ASN A 91 -5.33 21.06 -13.07
CA ASN A 91 -5.80 20.73 -11.74
C ASN A 91 -5.24 19.38 -11.30
N LEU A 92 -4.35 19.38 -10.31
CA LEU A 92 -3.83 18.15 -9.69
C LEU A 92 -4.54 17.82 -8.37
N SER A 93 -5.72 18.40 -8.11
CA SER A 93 -6.58 17.97 -7.01
C SER A 93 -6.87 16.48 -7.13
N GLU A 94 -6.89 15.81 -6.00
CA GLU A 94 -7.04 14.36 -5.93
C GLU A 94 -8.32 13.89 -6.62
N GLY A 95 -8.23 12.85 -7.45
CA GLY A 95 -9.38 12.29 -8.15
C GLY A 95 -9.81 13.06 -9.40
N THR A 96 -9.11 14.12 -9.81
CA THR A 96 -9.31 14.72 -11.14
C THR A 96 -8.70 13.83 -12.24
N PRO A 97 -9.16 13.94 -13.52
CA PRO A 97 -8.56 13.17 -14.61
C PRO A 97 -7.05 13.41 -14.77
N GLN A 98 -6.60 14.66 -14.66
CA GLN A 98 -5.18 15.01 -14.75
C GLN A 98 -4.40 14.43 -13.57
N HIS A 99 -4.93 14.49 -12.35
CA HIS A 99 -4.34 13.83 -11.19
C HIS A 99 -4.16 12.33 -11.42
N ARG A 100 -5.22 11.62 -11.83
CA ARG A 100 -5.14 10.17 -12.11
C ARG A 100 -4.08 9.83 -13.15
N GLN A 101 -3.96 10.63 -14.21
CA GLN A 101 -2.96 10.43 -15.25
C GLN A 101 -1.53 10.58 -14.71
N VAL A 102 -1.26 11.62 -13.93
CA VAL A 102 0.08 11.86 -13.36
C VAL A 102 0.41 10.83 -12.28
N VAL A 103 -0.58 10.38 -11.50
CA VAL A 103 -0.41 9.27 -10.54
C VAL A 103 -0.09 7.96 -11.25
N ALA A 104 -0.74 7.67 -12.39
CA ALA A 104 -0.39 6.50 -13.19
C ALA A 104 1.05 6.60 -13.72
N GLN A 105 1.47 7.79 -14.16
CA GLN A 105 2.81 8.04 -14.67
C GLN A 105 3.90 7.83 -13.59
N ILE A 106 3.76 8.45 -12.41
CA ILE A 106 4.74 8.29 -11.32
C ILE A 106 4.80 6.83 -10.82
N ARG A 107 3.68 6.11 -10.81
CA ARG A 107 3.63 4.68 -10.48
C ARG A 107 4.41 3.83 -11.48
N ARG A 108 4.35 4.14 -12.78
CA ARG A 108 5.19 3.48 -13.79
C ARG A 108 6.67 3.78 -13.54
N TYR A 109 7.03 5.05 -13.38
CA TYR A 109 8.42 5.44 -13.14
C TYR A 109 9.04 4.79 -11.92
N LEU A 110 8.31 4.73 -10.81
CA LEU A 110 8.80 4.06 -9.61
C LEU A 110 9.03 2.55 -9.82
N ARG A 111 8.35 1.92 -10.78
CA ARG A 111 8.51 0.50 -11.11
C ARG A 111 9.45 0.24 -12.29
N ALA A 112 9.94 1.28 -12.94
CA ALA A 112 10.79 1.16 -14.12
C ALA A 112 12.17 0.56 -13.78
N PRO A 113 12.86 -0.08 -14.75
CA PRO A 113 14.11 -0.80 -14.52
C PRO A 113 15.20 0.01 -13.82
N ASN A 114 15.42 1.27 -14.20
CA ASN A 114 16.46 2.11 -13.61
C ASN A 114 16.03 2.77 -12.30
N CYS A 115 14.76 2.61 -11.90
CA CYS A 115 14.18 3.19 -10.69
C CYS A 115 13.87 2.12 -9.62
N GLN A 116 14.42 0.92 -9.75
CA GLN A 116 14.11 -0.18 -8.83
C GLN A 116 14.42 0.14 -7.36
N THR A 117 15.45 0.95 -7.09
CA THR A 117 15.83 1.40 -5.74
C THR A 117 15.05 2.62 -5.24
N ALA A 118 14.27 3.29 -6.11
CA ALA A 118 13.51 4.46 -5.71
C ALA A 118 12.49 4.09 -4.64
N GLN A 119 12.49 4.83 -3.55
CA GLN A 119 11.55 4.67 -2.44
C GLN A 119 10.49 5.77 -2.43
N TRP A 120 10.75 6.90 -3.09
CA TRP A 120 9.87 8.06 -3.05
C TRP A 120 9.59 8.61 -4.44
N GLY A 121 8.35 9.01 -4.66
CA GLY A 121 7.91 9.76 -5.83
C GLY A 121 7.20 11.03 -5.40
N ILE A 122 7.47 12.15 -6.06
CA ILE A 122 6.70 13.38 -5.90
C ILE A 122 6.03 13.71 -7.23
N ILE A 123 4.79 14.19 -7.15
CA ILE A 123 4.15 14.86 -8.28
C ILE A 123 3.86 16.30 -7.86
N THR A 124 4.11 17.27 -8.74
CA THR A 124 3.83 18.68 -8.42
C THR A 124 3.70 19.56 -9.66
N ASN A 125 2.97 20.66 -9.51
CA ASN A 125 3.00 21.80 -10.44
C ASN A 125 3.26 23.14 -9.74
N ALA A 126 3.88 23.10 -8.55
CA ALA A 126 4.03 24.22 -7.63
C ALA A 126 2.73 24.88 -7.15
N THR A 127 1.56 24.37 -7.57
CA THR A 127 0.24 24.69 -6.99
C THR A 127 -0.25 23.54 -6.12
N HIS A 128 -0.02 22.30 -6.54
CA HIS A 128 -0.25 21.10 -5.75
C HIS A 128 1.06 20.32 -5.58
N ILE A 129 1.17 19.58 -4.48
CA ILE A 129 2.25 18.63 -4.26
C ILE A 129 1.71 17.37 -3.58
N GLN A 130 2.16 16.21 -4.03
CA GLN A 130 1.82 14.94 -3.41
C GLN A 130 3.04 14.02 -3.34
N LEU A 131 3.18 13.35 -2.20
CA LEU A 131 4.24 12.37 -1.94
C LEU A 131 3.70 10.94 -2.02
N PHE A 132 4.45 10.09 -2.70
CA PHE A 132 4.22 8.66 -2.85
C PHE A 132 5.41 7.89 -2.30
N ARG A 133 5.13 6.76 -1.65
CA ARG A 133 6.15 5.80 -1.22
C ARG A 133 6.03 4.53 -2.06
N LYS A 134 7.18 4.01 -2.47
CA LYS A 134 7.33 2.67 -3.02
C LYS A 134 7.92 1.75 -1.95
N HIS A 135 7.25 0.63 -1.70
CA HIS A 135 7.76 -0.47 -0.89
C HIS A 135 7.63 -1.76 -1.70
N GLY A 136 8.77 -2.28 -2.18
CA GLY A 136 8.80 -3.38 -3.14
C GLY A 136 7.96 -3.05 -4.38
N GLY A 137 6.97 -3.89 -4.69
CA GLY A 137 6.04 -3.68 -5.80
C GLY A 137 4.92 -2.65 -5.54
N VAL A 138 4.66 -2.27 -4.29
CA VAL A 138 3.54 -1.40 -3.92
C VAL A 138 3.94 0.07 -3.99
N VAL A 139 3.15 0.89 -4.69
CA VAL A 139 3.28 2.35 -4.71
C VAL A 139 1.99 2.97 -4.18
N HIS A 140 2.07 3.62 -3.02
CA HIS A 140 0.92 4.20 -2.33
C HIS A 140 1.16 5.69 -1.99
N PRO A 141 0.10 6.51 -1.99
CA PRO A 141 0.20 7.89 -1.52
C PRO A 141 0.51 7.90 -0.02
N VAL A 142 1.45 8.73 0.38
CA VAL A 142 1.70 9.04 1.80
C VAL A 142 1.03 10.35 2.19
N THR A 143 0.88 11.27 1.24
CA THR A 143 0.10 12.49 1.42
C THR A 143 -1.10 12.57 0.49
N THR A 144 -2.08 13.41 0.86
CA THR A 144 -3.05 13.95 -0.11
C THR A 144 -2.35 14.82 -1.15
N SER A 145 -3.05 15.18 -2.23
CA SER A 145 -2.58 16.22 -3.14
C SER A 145 -2.80 17.59 -2.50
N VAL A 146 -1.78 18.08 -1.81
CA VAL A 146 -1.85 19.28 -0.98
C VAL A 146 -1.85 20.52 -1.87
N LEU A 147 -2.88 21.35 -1.75
CA LEU A 147 -2.89 22.70 -2.33
C LEU A 147 -1.90 23.59 -1.57
N ILE A 148 -0.85 24.01 -2.26
CA ILE A 148 0.20 24.88 -1.74
C ILE A 148 -0.30 26.33 -1.72
N LYS A 149 -0.10 26.99 -0.58
CA LYS A 149 -0.36 28.42 -0.34
C LYS A 149 0.82 29.01 0.41
N GLU A 150 0.97 30.34 0.37
CA GLU A 150 2.03 31.05 1.11
C GLU A 150 2.06 30.69 2.60
N ASN A 151 0.89 30.51 3.21
CA ASN A 151 0.77 30.22 4.64
C ASN A 151 1.06 28.75 5.02
N ASN A 152 1.07 27.81 4.07
CA ASN A 152 1.25 26.38 4.36
C ASN A 152 2.51 25.76 3.75
N ILE A 153 3.14 26.39 2.75
CA ILE A 153 4.23 25.78 1.97
C ILE A 153 5.41 25.31 2.83
N ASN A 154 5.86 26.14 3.78
CA ASN A 154 6.99 25.80 4.65
C ASN A 154 6.69 24.54 5.48
N GLN A 155 5.48 24.44 6.04
CA GLN A 155 5.05 23.30 6.83
C GLN A 155 4.86 22.05 5.97
N THR A 156 4.31 22.20 4.75
CA THR A 156 4.13 21.10 3.80
C THR A 156 5.47 20.51 3.37
N ILE A 157 6.45 21.34 3.03
CA ILE A 157 7.78 20.89 2.63
C ILE A 157 8.53 20.26 3.81
N SER A 158 8.43 20.86 5.01
CA SER A 158 9.01 20.29 6.22
C SER A 158 8.41 18.91 6.54
N TYR A 159 7.10 18.74 6.35
CA TYR A 159 6.42 17.47 6.55
C TYR A 159 6.88 16.41 5.55
N ILE A 160 6.96 16.75 4.26
CA ILE A 160 7.47 15.85 3.21
C ILE A 160 8.93 15.46 3.50
N LYS A 161 9.77 16.42 3.89
CA LYS A 161 11.16 16.18 4.29
C LYS A 161 11.26 15.18 5.44
N GLN A 162 10.46 15.35 6.49
CA GLN A 162 10.44 14.43 7.63
C GLN A 162 10.01 13.02 7.22
N LEU A 163 9.02 12.86 6.34
CA LEU A 163 8.57 11.56 5.84
C LEU A 163 9.66 10.85 5.03
N ILE A 164 10.37 11.58 4.17
CA ILE A 164 11.47 11.05 3.37
C ILE A 164 12.66 10.67 4.27
N GLN A 165 13.05 11.54 5.20
CA GLN A 165 14.19 11.30 6.09
C GLN A 165 13.94 10.16 7.10
N ASN A 166 12.70 10.01 7.57
CA ASN A 166 12.29 8.96 8.50
C ASN A 166 11.47 7.90 7.77
N THR A 167 12.01 7.38 6.66
CA THR A 167 11.30 6.39 5.86
C THR A 167 10.99 5.15 6.71
N PRO A 168 9.70 4.80 6.90
CA PRO A 168 9.36 3.59 7.60
C PRO A 168 9.98 2.38 6.89
N LYS A 169 10.36 1.35 7.64
CA LYS A 169 10.77 0.09 7.06
C LYS A 169 9.56 -0.71 6.57
N ALA A 170 8.51 -0.78 7.36
CA ALA A 170 7.36 -1.64 7.12
C ALA A 170 6.41 -1.10 6.04
N LEU A 171 5.77 -2.01 5.31
CA LEU A 171 4.47 -1.78 4.68
C LEU A 171 3.40 -2.52 5.48
N THR A 172 2.36 -1.80 5.94
CA THR A 172 1.24 -2.41 6.67
C THR A 172 0.13 -2.77 5.69
N VAL A 173 -0.25 -4.05 5.66
CA VAL A 173 -1.20 -4.59 4.68
C VAL A 173 -2.34 -5.27 5.41
N CYS A 174 -3.55 -4.78 5.20
CA CYS A 174 -4.76 -5.46 5.68
C CYS A 174 -5.22 -6.46 4.61
N VAL A 175 -5.49 -7.71 4.98
CA VAL A 175 -6.09 -8.69 4.08
C VAL A 175 -7.59 -8.75 4.37
N TYR A 176 -8.40 -8.19 3.45
CA TYR A 176 -9.82 -7.99 3.71
C TYR A 176 -10.70 -8.25 2.49
N ASN A 177 -11.84 -8.87 2.75
CA ASN A 177 -12.99 -8.95 1.87
C ASN A 177 -14.22 -9.13 2.77
N ASN A 178 -15.33 -8.48 2.42
CA ASN A 178 -16.61 -8.60 3.12
C ASN A 178 -17.33 -9.94 2.83
N LYS A 179 -16.56 -11.03 2.71
CA LYS A 179 -17.02 -12.40 2.44
C LYS A 179 -16.15 -13.41 3.20
N GLY A 180 -16.82 -14.35 3.89
CA GLY A 180 -16.17 -15.49 4.53
C GLY A 180 -15.63 -16.51 3.52
N GLY A 181 -14.60 -17.26 3.91
CA GLY A 181 -14.11 -18.37 3.10
C GLY A 181 -13.31 -17.98 1.84
N VAL A 182 -12.99 -16.71 1.60
CA VAL A 182 -12.12 -16.30 0.48
C VAL A 182 -10.62 -16.56 0.73
N GLY A 183 -10.26 -17.14 1.87
CA GLY A 183 -8.88 -17.52 2.21
C GLY A 183 -8.01 -16.38 2.75
N LYS A 184 -8.56 -15.43 3.51
CA LYS A 184 -7.82 -14.29 4.12
C LYS A 184 -6.68 -14.75 5.02
N THR A 185 -7.00 -15.44 6.12
CA THR A 185 -6.06 -16.05 7.07
C THR A 185 -5.01 -16.92 6.39
N THR A 186 -5.45 -17.81 5.50
CA THR A 186 -4.56 -18.69 4.73
C THR A 186 -3.59 -17.89 3.87
N THR A 187 -4.06 -16.80 3.25
CA THR A 187 -3.22 -15.92 2.44
C THR A 187 -2.19 -15.24 3.33
N VAL A 188 -2.61 -14.65 4.46
CA VAL A 188 -1.72 -13.97 5.42
C VAL A 188 -0.57 -14.88 5.83
N ILE A 189 -0.86 -16.09 6.30
CA ILE A 189 0.14 -17.05 6.80
C ILE A 189 1.14 -17.45 5.69
N ASN A 190 0.63 -17.85 4.53
CA ASN A 190 1.48 -18.40 3.47
C ASN A 190 2.27 -17.30 2.73
N LEU A 191 1.66 -16.13 2.52
CA LEU A 191 2.34 -14.96 1.94
C LEU A 191 3.49 -14.49 2.85
N ALA A 192 3.25 -14.39 4.15
CA ALA A 192 4.30 -14.06 5.12
C ALA A 192 5.43 -15.08 5.10
N ALA A 193 5.10 -16.37 5.06
CA ALA A 193 6.10 -17.43 4.99
C ALA A 193 6.98 -17.38 3.72
N VAL A 194 6.43 -17.07 2.53
CA VAL A 194 7.26 -16.89 1.32
C VAL A 194 8.07 -15.60 1.33
N LEU A 195 7.53 -14.50 1.87
CA LEU A 195 8.31 -13.27 2.03
C LEU A 195 9.49 -13.48 2.99
N ARG A 196 9.33 -14.31 4.02
CA ARG A 196 10.42 -14.73 4.89
C ARG A 196 11.52 -15.49 4.15
N LEU A 197 11.16 -16.34 3.18
CA LEU A 197 12.13 -17.02 2.30
C LEU A 197 12.92 -16.04 1.43
N LYS A 198 12.42 -14.82 1.23
CA LYS A 198 13.13 -13.69 0.59
C LYS A 198 13.77 -12.74 1.62
N ASN A 199 14.07 -13.25 2.82
CA ASN A 199 14.74 -12.54 3.93
C ASN A 199 14.01 -11.29 4.45
N LYS A 200 12.69 -11.21 4.29
CA LYS A 200 11.88 -10.16 4.91
C LYS A 200 11.60 -10.51 6.37
N LYS A 201 11.57 -9.49 7.24
CA LYS A 201 11.05 -9.57 8.61
C LYS A 201 9.55 -9.28 8.58
N ILE A 202 8.74 -10.15 9.16
CA ILE A 202 7.28 -10.05 9.10
C ILE A 202 6.67 -10.09 10.49
N LEU A 203 5.67 -9.25 10.71
CA LEU A 203 4.74 -9.29 11.83
C LEU A 203 3.34 -9.66 11.30
N LEU A 204 2.72 -10.66 11.91
CA LEU A 204 1.31 -11.00 11.69
C LEU A 204 0.48 -10.45 12.84
N VAL A 205 -0.70 -9.91 12.54
CA VAL A 205 -1.67 -9.43 13.51
C VAL A 205 -2.97 -10.17 13.28
N ASP A 206 -3.37 -11.01 14.23
CA ASP A 206 -4.68 -11.68 14.20
C ASP A 206 -5.72 -10.77 14.88
N PHE A 207 -6.38 -9.95 14.06
CA PHE A 207 -7.33 -8.95 14.52
C PHE A 207 -8.79 -9.39 14.35
N ASP A 208 -9.01 -10.71 14.35
CA ASP A 208 -10.31 -11.37 14.34
C ASP A 208 -10.51 -12.14 15.66
N SER A 209 -11.61 -11.89 16.38
CA SER A 209 -11.90 -12.57 17.65
C SER A 209 -12.09 -14.09 17.48
N GLN A 210 -12.39 -14.56 16.26
CA GLN A 210 -12.40 -15.99 15.96
C GLN A 210 -11.01 -16.62 16.05
N GLY A 211 -9.94 -15.84 15.87
CA GLY A 211 -8.57 -16.27 16.09
C GLY A 211 -8.09 -17.39 15.17
N ASP A 212 -8.64 -17.46 13.94
CA ASP A 212 -8.32 -18.52 12.99
C ASP A 212 -6.83 -18.55 12.63
N LEU A 213 -6.16 -17.38 12.57
CA LEU A 213 -4.72 -17.31 12.34
C LEU A 213 -3.96 -17.91 13.52
N THR A 214 -4.29 -17.48 14.73
CA THR A 214 -3.68 -17.94 15.99
C THR A 214 -3.83 -19.45 16.16
N LYS A 215 -5.04 -19.98 15.95
CA LYS A 215 -5.34 -21.41 16.00
C LYS A 215 -4.58 -22.19 14.93
N SER A 216 -4.56 -21.68 13.69
CA SER A 216 -3.85 -22.30 12.56
C SER A 216 -2.34 -22.40 12.78
N LEU A 217 -1.76 -21.56 13.64
CA LEU A 217 -0.35 -21.59 13.99
C LEU A 217 -0.07 -22.31 15.33
N LYS A 218 -1.11 -22.81 16.02
CA LYS A 218 -1.02 -23.43 17.35
C LYS A 218 -0.35 -22.53 18.40
N ILE A 219 -0.61 -21.22 18.29
CA ILE A 219 -0.13 -20.22 19.24
C ILE A 219 -1.22 -20.00 20.31
N LYS A 220 -0.81 -19.68 21.55
CA LYS A 220 -1.75 -19.28 22.60
C LYS A 220 -2.18 -17.82 22.40
N GLU A 221 -3.45 -17.54 22.64
CA GLU A 221 -3.97 -16.17 22.72
C GLU A 221 -3.19 -15.33 23.72
N ASN A 222 -3.14 -14.02 23.50
CA ASN A 222 -2.40 -13.08 24.35
C ASN A 222 -3.18 -11.77 24.53
N ASN A 223 -2.63 -10.83 25.29
CA ASN A 223 -3.32 -9.63 25.79
C ASN A 223 -3.51 -8.49 24.77
N LEU A 224 -3.86 -8.82 23.52
CA LEU A 224 -4.15 -7.80 22.49
C LEU A 224 -5.31 -6.91 22.91
N PHE A 225 -6.36 -7.47 23.52
CA PHE A 225 -7.51 -6.70 23.97
C PHE A 225 -7.12 -5.61 24.99
N ASN A 226 -6.27 -5.95 25.97
CA ASN A 226 -5.80 -4.97 26.97
C ASN A 226 -5.08 -3.80 26.31
N CYS A 227 -4.28 -4.06 25.26
CA CYS A 227 -3.60 -3.01 24.50
C CYS A 227 -4.59 -2.07 23.79
N LEU A 228 -5.76 -2.56 23.39
CA LEU A 228 -6.77 -1.72 22.72
C LEU A 228 -7.44 -0.74 23.69
N ILE A 229 -7.67 -1.15 24.94
CA ILE A 229 -8.43 -0.37 25.93
C ILE A 229 -7.57 0.39 26.94
N ASP A 230 -6.30 0.04 27.12
CA ASP A 230 -5.39 0.68 28.09
C ASP A 230 -4.07 1.13 27.42
N LYS A 231 -3.77 2.44 27.46
CA LYS A 231 -2.51 3.02 26.95
C LYS A 231 -1.27 2.53 27.68
N LYS A 232 -1.41 2.05 28.91
CA LYS A 232 -0.27 1.61 29.73
C LYS A 232 0.24 0.23 29.31
N VAL A 233 -0.56 -0.52 28.56
CA VAL A 233 -0.18 -1.86 28.09
C VAL A 233 0.52 -1.75 26.75
N GLU A 234 1.80 -2.11 26.72
CA GLU A 234 2.60 -2.05 25.51
C GLU A 234 2.31 -3.21 24.57
N LEU A 235 2.06 -2.91 23.29
CA LEU A 235 1.81 -3.95 22.28
C LEU A 235 3.01 -4.88 22.08
N ARG A 236 4.24 -4.44 22.37
CA ARG A 236 5.45 -5.28 22.33
C ARG A 236 5.34 -6.51 23.23
N SER A 237 4.61 -6.43 24.33
CA SER A 237 4.42 -7.53 25.29
C SER A 237 3.53 -8.67 24.76
N THR A 238 2.79 -8.43 23.68
CA THR A 238 1.87 -9.43 23.11
C THR A 238 2.50 -10.29 22.03
N ILE A 239 3.68 -9.92 21.54
CA ILE A 239 4.36 -10.61 20.45
C ILE A 239 4.77 -12.03 20.85
N THR A 240 4.40 -12.99 20.00
CA THR A 240 4.83 -14.37 20.07
C THR A 240 5.65 -14.74 18.82
N PRO A 241 6.95 -15.09 18.97
CA PRO A 241 7.75 -15.53 17.84
C PRO A 241 7.30 -16.92 17.36
N TYR A 242 7.17 -17.11 16.05
CA TYR A 242 6.76 -18.37 15.44
C TYR A 242 7.95 -19.07 14.77
N PHE A 243 8.13 -20.36 15.09
CA PHE A 243 9.24 -21.18 14.63
C PHE A 243 8.76 -22.42 13.90
N VAL A 244 9.51 -22.84 12.88
CA VAL A 244 9.30 -24.12 12.19
C VAL A 244 10.58 -24.95 12.31
N LYS A 245 10.44 -26.28 12.30
CA LYS A 245 11.57 -27.21 12.30
C LYS A 245 12.14 -27.35 10.89
N ASP A 246 13.45 -27.13 10.72
CA ASP A 246 14.13 -27.44 9.47
C ASP A 246 14.40 -28.95 9.29
N LYS A 247 15.02 -29.33 8.17
CA LYS A 247 15.41 -30.72 7.88
C LYS A 247 16.32 -31.34 8.96
N LYS A 248 17.03 -30.52 9.74
CA LYS A 248 17.92 -30.94 10.84
C LYS A 248 17.24 -30.82 12.21
N LYS A 249 15.92 -30.64 12.27
CA LYS A 249 15.11 -30.46 13.49
C LYS A 249 15.50 -29.24 14.33
N LYS A 250 16.19 -28.25 13.75
CA LYS A 250 16.49 -26.98 14.39
C LYS A 250 15.30 -26.03 14.27
N ASN A 251 15.08 -25.21 15.30
CA ASN A 251 14.07 -24.17 15.26
C ASN A 251 14.56 -23.05 14.35
N VAL A 252 13.77 -22.71 13.33
CA VAL A 252 14.01 -21.58 12.44
C VAL A 252 12.91 -20.57 12.66
N HIS A 253 13.30 -19.35 13.03
CA HIS A 253 12.37 -18.24 13.18
C HIS A 253 11.81 -17.83 11.82
N ILE A 254 10.49 -17.81 11.72
CA ILE A 254 9.79 -17.49 10.47
C ILE A 254 9.23 -16.07 10.51
N PHE A 255 8.40 -15.75 11.50
CA PHE A 255 7.81 -14.41 11.68
C PHE A 255 7.35 -14.26 13.12
N ASP A 256 7.00 -13.04 13.49
CA ASP A 256 6.37 -12.74 14.76
C ASP A 256 4.85 -12.62 14.60
N VAL A 257 4.11 -12.93 15.65
CA VAL A 257 2.65 -12.91 15.65
C VAL A 257 2.16 -12.12 16.86
N ILE A 258 1.22 -11.21 16.65
CA ILE A 258 0.33 -10.69 17.69
C ILE A 258 -0.92 -11.58 17.65
N PRO A 259 -1.08 -12.50 18.62
CA PRO A 259 -2.21 -13.43 18.64
C PRO A 259 -3.52 -12.71 18.90
N SER A 260 -4.62 -13.33 18.48
CA SER A 260 -5.97 -12.89 18.81
C SER A 260 -6.24 -13.02 20.32
N ASP A 261 -7.31 -12.37 20.74
CA ASP A 261 -7.81 -12.33 22.10
C ASP A 261 -9.34 -12.44 22.04
N LYS A 262 -9.91 -13.53 22.55
CA LYS A 262 -11.36 -13.77 22.51
C LYS A 262 -12.20 -12.66 23.13
N ARG A 263 -11.66 -11.89 24.08
CA ARG A 263 -12.38 -10.76 24.71
C ARG A 263 -12.76 -9.67 23.70
N MET A 264 -12.10 -9.63 22.54
CA MET A 264 -12.48 -8.75 21.43
C MET A 264 -13.90 -9.03 20.91
N GLU A 265 -14.43 -10.24 21.05
CA GLU A 265 -15.78 -10.61 20.58
C GLU A 265 -16.87 -9.71 21.20
N GLU A 266 -16.72 -9.35 22.48
CA GLU A 266 -17.64 -8.47 23.21
C GLU A 266 -17.69 -7.03 22.68
N TYR A 267 -16.73 -6.64 21.83
CA TYR A 267 -16.54 -5.29 21.30
C TYR A 267 -16.72 -5.21 19.78
N THR A 268 -17.26 -6.27 19.17
CA THR A 268 -17.54 -6.33 17.74
C THR A 268 -18.67 -5.37 17.34
N ASP A 269 -19.67 -5.19 18.20
CA ASP A 269 -20.79 -4.28 18.00
C ASP A 269 -20.48 -2.84 18.43
N THR A 270 -21.14 -1.88 17.78
CA THR A 270 -20.87 -0.43 17.89
C THR A 270 -21.04 0.14 19.30
N GLY A 271 -21.88 -0.48 20.15
CA GLY A 271 -22.15 0.00 21.51
C GLY A 271 -20.95 -0.09 22.44
N ASN A 272 -20.24 -1.23 22.45
CA ASN A 272 -19.07 -1.43 23.30
C ASN A 272 -17.79 -0.89 22.65
N ALA A 273 -17.73 -0.80 21.32
CA ALA A 273 -16.61 -0.21 20.58
C ALA A 273 -16.30 1.25 21.00
N ALA A 274 -17.27 1.98 21.57
CA ALA A 274 -17.06 3.31 22.13
C ALA A 274 -16.04 3.36 23.28
N ARG A 275 -15.81 2.23 23.97
CA ARG A 275 -14.81 2.10 25.04
C ARG A 275 -13.38 1.95 24.51
N ILE A 276 -13.20 1.71 23.21
CA ILE A 276 -11.87 1.61 22.60
C ILE A 276 -11.34 3.01 22.34
N GLU A 277 -10.16 3.28 22.88
CA GLU A 277 -9.51 4.58 22.78
C GLU A 277 -9.21 4.96 21.33
N ASN A 278 -9.37 6.23 20.96
CA ASN A 278 -9.09 6.71 19.59
C ASN A 278 -9.87 5.94 18.48
N LYS A 279 -10.91 5.18 18.83
CA LYS A 279 -11.81 4.45 17.91
C LYS A 279 -11.02 3.64 16.87
N SER A 280 -11.36 3.77 15.58
CA SER A 280 -10.73 3.03 14.49
C SER A 280 -9.22 3.28 14.34
N SER A 281 -8.69 4.39 14.89
CA SER A 281 -7.26 4.72 14.77
C SER A 281 -6.36 4.01 15.78
N ARG A 282 -6.93 3.33 16.79
CA ARG A 282 -6.18 2.68 17.87
C ARG A 282 -5.12 1.71 17.38
N LEU A 283 -5.50 0.78 16.50
CA LEU A 283 -4.58 -0.23 16.00
C LEU A 283 -3.41 0.41 15.24
N ARG A 284 -3.66 1.48 14.47
CA ARG A 284 -2.61 2.22 13.77
C ARG A 284 -1.60 2.83 14.73
N ASP A 285 -2.10 3.49 15.77
CA ASP A 285 -1.26 4.11 16.81
C ASP A 285 -0.40 3.04 17.52
N LEU A 286 -0.98 1.88 17.81
CA LEU A 286 -0.27 0.75 18.43
C LEU A 286 0.79 0.14 17.50
N LEU A 287 0.50 -0.02 16.21
CA LEU A 287 1.45 -0.61 15.24
C LEU A 287 2.59 0.34 14.87
N ASN A 288 2.45 1.65 15.16
CA ASN A 288 3.46 2.64 14.82
C ASN A 288 4.83 2.36 15.46
N VAL A 289 4.89 1.68 16.61
CA VAL A 289 6.16 1.32 17.26
C VAL A 289 6.95 0.24 16.50
N PHE A 290 6.33 -0.45 15.55
CA PHE A 290 6.91 -1.57 14.81
C PHE A 290 7.32 -1.23 13.38
N ILE A 291 7.01 -0.03 12.89
CA ILE A 291 7.20 0.33 11.48
C ILE A 291 8.68 0.35 11.06
N ASN A 292 9.62 0.33 12.01
CA ASN A 292 11.06 0.24 11.73
C ASN A 292 11.66 -1.16 12.00
N ASP A 293 10.91 -2.04 12.66
CA ASP A 293 11.39 -3.38 13.07
C ASP A 293 11.17 -4.41 11.95
N TYR A 294 10.06 -4.28 11.21
CA TYR A 294 9.60 -5.22 10.20
C TYR A 294 9.65 -4.63 8.78
N ASP A 295 9.76 -5.50 7.78
CA ASP A 295 9.58 -5.15 6.37
C ASP A 295 8.08 -5.16 6.00
N TYR A 296 7.31 -6.09 6.58
CA TYR A 296 5.87 -6.20 6.35
C TYR A 296 5.11 -6.44 7.66
N ILE A 297 3.95 -5.79 7.79
CA ILE A 297 2.99 -6.07 8.85
C ILE A 297 1.69 -6.49 8.16
N PHE A 298 1.24 -7.73 8.36
CA PHE A 298 -0.03 -8.21 7.80
C PHE A 298 -1.10 -8.29 8.88
N ILE A 299 -2.26 -7.72 8.59
CA ILE A 299 -3.43 -7.72 9.48
C ILE A 299 -4.47 -8.68 8.89
N ASP A 300 -4.81 -9.73 9.63
CA ASP A 300 -5.95 -10.59 9.35
C ASP A 300 -7.18 -10.02 10.06
N CYS A 301 -8.26 -9.76 9.32
CA CYS A 301 -9.45 -9.08 9.83
C CYS A 301 -10.70 -9.95 9.65
N PRO A 302 -11.72 -9.75 10.52
CA PRO A 302 -13.01 -10.40 10.37
C PRO A 302 -13.69 -9.99 9.07
N THR A 303 -14.69 -10.76 8.64
CA THR A 303 -15.41 -10.53 7.39
C THR A 303 -16.32 -9.31 7.45
N GLN A 304 -17.06 -9.13 8.54
CA GLN A 304 -18.09 -8.10 8.67
C GLN A 304 -17.47 -6.71 8.75
N TRP A 305 -18.09 -5.71 8.11
CA TRP A 305 -17.67 -4.30 8.16
C TRP A 305 -18.12 -3.61 9.47
N LEU A 306 -17.49 -3.99 10.58
CA LEU A 306 -17.70 -3.45 11.92
C LEU A 306 -16.38 -2.84 12.44
N PHE A 307 -16.27 -2.63 13.75
CA PHE A 307 -15.12 -1.94 14.36
C PHE A 307 -13.76 -2.53 13.97
N PHE A 308 -13.57 -3.84 14.11
CA PHE A 308 -12.25 -4.46 13.92
C PHE A 308 -11.76 -4.42 12.47
N SER A 309 -12.63 -4.69 11.50
CA SER A 309 -12.28 -4.56 10.08
C SER A 309 -12.06 -3.10 9.67
N GLN A 310 -12.86 -2.16 10.20
CA GLN A 310 -12.65 -0.73 10.01
C GLN A 310 -11.28 -0.28 10.56
N SER A 311 -10.93 -0.70 11.77
CA SER A 311 -9.66 -0.35 12.40
C SER A 311 -8.46 -1.03 11.72
N GLY A 312 -8.61 -2.27 11.26
CA GLY A 312 -7.60 -2.96 10.44
C GLY A 312 -7.33 -2.25 9.10
N VAL A 313 -8.37 -1.83 8.39
CA VAL A 313 -8.23 -1.03 7.16
C VAL A 313 -7.65 0.35 7.48
N TYR A 314 -8.08 1.00 8.56
CA TYR A 314 -7.54 2.30 9.02
C TYR A 314 -6.02 2.22 9.27
N ALA A 315 -5.55 1.13 9.89
CA ALA A 315 -4.15 0.92 10.21
C ALA A 315 -3.26 0.60 9.00
N SER A 316 -3.84 0.20 7.88
CA SER A 316 -3.10 -0.25 6.70
C SER A 316 -2.62 0.88 5.78
N ASP A 317 -1.53 0.62 5.06
CA ASP A 317 -1.09 1.39 3.89
C ASP A 317 -1.76 0.87 2.61
N ALA A 318 -2.05 -0.43 2.56
CA ALA A 318 -2.73 -1.08 1.46
C ALA A 318 -3.66 -2.22 1.93
N VAL A 319 -4.71 -2.48 1.14
CA VAL A 319 -5.66 -3.58 1.36
C VAL A 319 -5.50 -4.61 0.24
N LEU A 320 -5.17 -5.85 0.62
CA LEU A 320 -5.10 -7.00 -0.28
C LEU A 320 -6.45 -7.73 -0.26
N ILE A 321 -7.05 -7.95 -1.44
CA ILE A 321 -8.44 -8.39 -1.58
C ILE A 321 -8.52 -9.76 -2.27
N PRO A 322 -8.43 -10.88 -1.52
CA PRO A 322 -8.70 -12.20 -2.08
C PRO A 322 -10.18 -12.33 -2.46
N THR A 323 -10.46 -12.89 -3.64
CA THR A 323 -11.83 -13.11 -4.15
C THR A 323 -12.01 -14.53 -4.68
N ARG A 324 -13.26 -14.98 -4.82
CA ARG A 324 -13.59 -16.23 -5.52
C ARG A 324 -14.20 -15.91 -6.88
N HIS A 325 -13.74 -16.61 -7.92
CA HIS A 325 -14.26 -16.45 -9.27
C HIS A 325 -15.70 -17.00 -9.41
N ASN A 326 -16.04 -18.04 -8.64
CA ASN A 326 -17.33 -18.73 -8.70
C ASN A 326 -18.35 -18.23 -7.65
N ASP A 327 -18.11 -17.07 -7.03
CA ASP A 327 -19.03 -16.45 -6.09
C ASP A 327 -19.24 -14.99 -6.47
N LEU A 328 -20.37 -14.71 -7.14
CA LEU A 328 -20.73 -13.35 -7.57
C LEU A 328 -20.77 -12.37 -6.40
N ASN A 329 -21.20 -12.82 -5.21
CA ASN A 329 -21.19 -11.98 -4.01
C ASN A 329 -19.76 -11.65 -3.58
N SER A 330 -18.78 -12.54 -3.79
CA SER A 330 -17.38 -12.23 -3.53
C SER A 330 -16.87 -11.10 -4.41
N LEU A 331 -17.33 -11.02 -5.66
CA LEU A 331 -16.97 -9.95 -6.60
C LEU A 331 -17.64 -8.63 -6.20
N HIS A 332 -18.96 -8.61 -5.95
CA HIS A 332 -19.63 -7.39 -5.50
C HIS A 332 -19.11 -6.87 -4.15
N ASN A 333 -18.74 -7.77 -3.23
CA ASN A 333 -18.13 -7.37 -1.97
C ASN A 333 -16.77 -6.71 -2.18
N ALA A 334 -15.91 -7.23 -3.07
CA ALA A 334 -14.66 -6.57 -3.41
C ALA A 334 -14.88 -5.16 -3.98
N ALA A 335 -15.84 -5.00 -4.89
CA ALA A 335 -16.23 -3.69 -5.42
C ALA A 335 -16.67 -2.75 -4.28
N ARG A 336 -17.47 -3.23 -3.32
CA ARG A 336 -17.90 -2.46 -2.14
C ARG A 336 -16.72 -2.04 -1.26
N VAL A 337 -15.74 -2.92 -1.03
CA VAL A 337 -14.52 -2.57 -0.27
C VAL A 337 -13.78 -1.41 -0.96
N ILE A 338 -13.57 -1.52 -2.27
CA ILE A 338 -12.79 -0.56 -3.06
C ILE A 338 -13.50 0.79 -3.16
N LYS A 339 -14.80 0.79 -3.50
CA LYS A 339 -15.54 2.01 -3.85
C LYS A 339 -16.20 2.71 -2.66
N ASN A 340 -16.47 1.99 -1.56
CA ASN A 340 -17.18 2.56 -0.41
C ASN A 340 -16.31 2.56 0.86
N PHE A 341 -15.82 1.40 1.29
CA PHE A 341 -15.21 1.25 2.62
C PHE A 341 -13.84 1.92 2.73
N ILE A 342 -12.96 1.75 1.74
CA ILE A 342 -11.65 2.42 1.74
C ILE A 342 -11.81 3.95 1.67
N PRO A 343 -12.65 4.52 0.78
CA PRO A 343 -12.93 5.96 0.80
C PRO A 343 -13.48 6.48 2.14
N GLU A 344 -14.38 5.74 2.78
CA GLU A 344 -14.91 6.07 4.11
C GLU A 344 -13.79 6.17 5.16
N ILE A 345 -12.91 5.17 5.22
CA ILE A 345 -11.75 5.18 6.13
C ILE A 345 -10.77 6.30 5.79
N ASN A 346 -10.53 6.56 4.51
CA ASN A 346 -9.64 7.64 4.09
C ASN A 346 -10.19 9.02 4.50
N LYS A 347 -11.51 9.21 4.46
CA LYS A 347 -12.15 10.40 5.02
C LYS A 347 -11.87 10.53 6.52
N GLN A 348 -12.07 9.47 7.30
CA GLN A 348 -11.79 9.46 8.74
C GLN A 348 -10.31 9.72 9.06
N ARG A 349 -9.37 9.20 8.26
CA ARG A 349 -7.93 9.49 8.39
C ARG A 349 -7.64 10.98 8.16
N ARG A 350 -8.29 11.57 7.17
CA ARG A 350 -8.12 12.99 6.81
C ARG A 350 -8.74 13.95 7.82
N GLU A 351 -9.78 13.52 8.53
CA GLU A 351 -10.32 14.26 9.68
C GLU A 351 -9.31 14.37 10.84
N LYS A 352 -8.45 13.35 11.04
CA LYS A 352 -7.37 13.36 12.03
C LYS A 352 -6.12 14.09 11.53
N ASN A 353 -5.80 13.96 10.24
CA ASN A 353 -4.68 14.63 9.57
C ASN A 353 -5.02 14.91 8.11
N GLU A 354 -5.32 16.17 7.76
CA GLU A 354 -5.75 16.59 6.42
C GLU A 354 -4.78 16.20 5.29
N LYS A 355 -3.50 15.97 5.65
CA LYS A 355 -2.43 15.61 4.71
C LYS A 355 -2.27 14.11 4.54
N ASP A 356 -3.00 13.25 5.26
CA ASP A 356 -2.84 11.79 5.19
C ASP A 356 -3.30 11.21 3.84
N GLY A 357 -2.39 10.51 3.15
CA GLY A 357 -2.64 9.93 1.82
C GLY A 357 -3.68 8.80 1.80
N GLY A 358 -4.05 8.26 2.96
CA GLY A 358 -4.99 7.15 3.08
C GLY A 358 -4.38 5.77 2.83
N THR A 359 -5.25 4.77 2.79
CA THR A 359 -4.95 3.41 2.34
C THR A 359 -5.45 3.22 0.91
N ILE A 360 -4.85 2.28 0.18
CA ILE A 360 -5.24 1.94 -1.20
C ILE A 360 -5.72 0.49 -1.29
N ALA A 361 -6.64 0.20 -2.21
CA ALA A 361 -6.88 -1.18 -2.61
C ALA A 361 -5.78 -1.65 -3.57
N LEU A 362 -5.26 -2.85 -3.34
CA LEU A 362 -4.53 -3.59 -4.36
C LEU A 362 -5.54 -4.29 -5.30
N PRO A 363 -5.15 -4.62 -6.54
CA PRO A 363 -5.97 -5.42 -7.43
C PRO A 363 -6.43 -6.73 -6.77
N ILE A 364 -7.60 -7.22 -7.16
CA ILE A 364 -8.10 -8.49 -6.67
C ILE A 364 -7.28 -9.64 -7.24
N PHE A 365 -7.28 -10.76 -6.53
CA PHE A 365 -6.81 -12.03 -7.09
C PHE A 365 -7.77 -13.14 -6.72
N PHE A 366 -7.89 -14.13 -7.60
CA PHE A 366 -8.71 -15.30 -7.33
C PHE A 366 -7.98 -16.26 -6.41
N ASN A 367 -8.62 -16.61 -5.30
CA ASN A 367 -8.16 -17.61 -4.36
C ASN A 367 -9.18 -18.75 -4.30
N GLY A 368 -8.76 -19.96 -4.67
CA GLY A 368 -9.69 -21.09 -4.73
C GLY A 368 -9.39 -22.05 -5.87
N GLU A 369 -10.43 -22.65 -6.41
CA GLU A 369 -10.34 -23.59 -7.52
C GLU A 369 -9.87 -22.92 -8.81
N THR A 370 -9.29 -23.73 -9.69
CA THR A 370 -8.92 -23.29 -11.04
C THR A 370 -10.20 -23.09 -11.86
N PRO A 371 -10.49 -21.88 -12.35
CA PRO A 371 -11.63 -21.68 -13.23
C PRO A 371 -11.37 -22.31 -14.60
N SER A 372 -12.38 -22.98 -15.17
CA SER A 372 -12.39 -23.36 -16.58
C SER A 372 -12.50 -22.13 -17.49
N ASP A 373 -12.19 -22.26 -18.78
CA ASP A 373 -12.27 -21.14 -19.72
C ASP A 373 -13.69 -20.55 -19.80
N SER A 374 -14.72 -21.38 -19.77
CA SER A 374 -16.11 -20.94 -19.70
C SER A 374 -16.41 -20.16 -18.41
N GLN A 375 -15.90 -20.62 -17.27
CA GLN A 375 -16.06 -19.89 -16.00
C GLN A 375 -15.33 -18.55 -16.03
N ILE A 376 -14.16 -18.46 -16.67
CA ILE A 376 -13.43 -17.19 -16.86
C ILE A 376 -14.26 -16.24 -17.72
N GLU A 377 -14.84 -16.71 -18.82
CA GLU A 377 -15.68 -15.89 -19.70
C GLU A 377 -16.90 -15.35 -18.95
N THR A 378 -17.64 -16.20 -18.24
CA THR A 378 -18.78 -15.79 -17.41
C THR A 378 -18.36 -14.81 -16.33
N THR A 379 -17.26 -15.08 -15.63
CA THR A 379 -16.73 -14.20 -14.58
C THR A 379 -16.36 -12.83 -15.15
N ASN A 380 -15.73 -12.77 -16.32
CA ASN A 380 -15.38 -11.52 -16.98
C ASN A 380 -16.61 -10.73 -17.44
N LYS A 381 -17.68 -11.40 -17.88
CA LYS A 381 -18.96 -10.73 -18.19
C LYS A 381 -19.56 -10.09 -16.93
N GLU A 382 -19.56 -10.79 -15.80
CA GLU A 382 -20.05 -10.22 -14.53
C GLU A 382 -19.18 -9.08 -14.02
N ILE A 383 -17.85 -9.21 -14.11
CA ILE A 383 -16.93 -8.11 -13.77
C ILE A 383 -17.17 -6.89 -14.67
N GLN A 384 -17.40 -7.09 -15.96
CA GLN A 384 -17.71 -6.00 -16.88
C GLN A 384 -18.96 -5.24 -16.42
N LYS A 385 -20.03 -5.95 -16.04
CA LYS A 385 -21.25 -5.32 -15.48
C LYS A 385 -20.95 -4.51 -14.22
N ILE A 386 -20.18 -5.07 -13.27
CA ILE A 386 -19.78 -4.37 -12.04
C ILE A 386 -19.02 -3.08 -12.35
N ILE A 387 -18.09 -3.14 -13.31
CA ILE A 387 -17.32 -1.97 -13.75
C ILE A 387 -18.26 -0.93 -14.37
N ASP A 388 -19.12 -1.35 -15.31
CA ASP A 388 -20.01 -0.46 -16.04
C ASP A 388 -21.02 0.23 -15.11
N GLU A 389 -21.57 -0.49 -14.13
CA GLU A 389 -22.46 0.05 -13.07
C GLU A 389 -21.77 1.10 -12.21
N SER A 390 -20.45 1.01 -12.02
CA SER A 390 -19.68 1.95 -11.19
C SER A 390 -19.07 3.12 -11.96
N LYS A 391 -18.98 3.03 -13.29
CA LYS A 391 -18.09 3.84 -14.13
C LYS A 391 -18.30 5.35 -14.04
N SER A 392 -19.54 5.79 -13.79
CA SER A 392 -19.88 7.20 -13.61
C SER A 392 -19.35 7.78 -12.29
N GLU A 393 -19.21 6.96 -11.26
CA GLU A 393 -18.82 7.37 -9.92
C GLU A 393 -17.36 7.01 -9.58
N PHE A 394 -16.94 5.81 -9.99
CA PHE A 394 -15.65 5.23 -9.63
C PHE A 394 -15.20 4.22 -10.69
N ASP A 395 -13.97 4.37 -11.19
CA ASP A 395 -13.40 3.42 -12.14
C ASP A 395 -12.82 2.18 -11.41
N LEU A 396 -13.57 1.08 -11.43
CA LEU A 396 -13.16 -0.19 -10.86
C LEU A 396 -12.22 -1.01 -11.76
N ALA A 397 -12.09 -0.66 -13.05
CA ALA A 397 -11.34 -1.49 -14.00
C ALA A 397 -9.89 -1.76 -13.58
N PRO A 398 -9.11 -0.79 -13.02
CA PRO A 398 -7.73 -1.03 -12.60
C PRO A 398 -7.58 -2.06 -11.46
N TYR A 399 -8.64 -2.32 -10.70
CA TYR A 399 -8.61 -3.23 -9.55
C TYR A 399 -9.03 -4.65 -9.93
N TYR A 400 -9.86 -4.79 -10.98
CA TYR A 400 -10.24 -6.10 -11.51
C TYR A 400 -9.33 -6.56 -12.64
N TRP A 401 -8.94 -5.65 -13.53
CA TRP A 401 -8.09 -5.94 -14.69
C TRP A 401 -6.85 -5.04 -14.66
N PRO A 402 -5.89 -5.30 -13.75
CA PRO A 402 -4.72 -4.43 -13.56
C PRO A 402 -3.80 -4.33 -14.79
N LYS A 403 -3.95 -5.26 -15.75
CA LYS A 403 -3.19 -5.31 -17.01
C LYS A 403 -3.95 -4.72 -18.20
N PHE A 404 -5.19 -4.27 -18.00
CA PHE A 404 -6.01 -3.64 -19.03
C PHE A 404 -5.63 -2.16 -19.20
N GLY A 405 -5.49 -1.72 -20.45
CA GLY A 405 -5.08 -0.34 -20.75
C GLY A 405 -5.20 0.01 -22.22
N LYS A 406 -4.76 1.22 -22.58
CA LYS A 406 -4.83 1.72 -23.96
C LYS A 406 -3.97 0.84 -24.88
N GLY A 407 -4.60 0.12 -25.80
CA GLY A 407 -3.93 -0.82 -26.72
C GLY A 407 -3.62 -2.19 -26.11
N ASN A 408 -4.12 -2.50 -24.91
CA ASN A 408 -3.94 -3.78 -24.24
C ASN A 408 -5.25 -4.23 -23.57
N GLU A 409 -5.92 -5.23 -24.14
CA GLU A 409 -7.19 -5.76 -23.64
C GLU A 409 -7.02 -6.91 -22.63
N ASN A 410 -5.86 -7.00 -21.97
CA ASN A 410 -5.57 -8.06 -21.02
C ASN A 410 -6.44 -7.96 -19.74
N LYS A 411 -7.52 -8.74 -19.73
CA LYS A 411 -8.45 -8.92 -18.60
C LYS A 411 -8.04 -10.03 -17.62
N SER A 412 -6.78 -10.46 -17.62
CA SER A 412 -6.31 -11.52 -16.72
C SER A 412 -6.28 -11.05 -15.26
N ILE A 413 -6.64 -11.98 -14.38
CA ILE A 413 -6.64 -11.81 -12.92
C ILE A 413 -5.69 -12.85 -12.35
N PHE A 414 -4.82 -12.42 -11.43
CA PHE A 414 -3.89 -13.32 -10.76
C PHE A 414 -4.64 -14.41 -9.98
N LYS A 415 -4.09 -15.63 -9.90
CA LYS A 415 -4.76 -16.78 -9.30
C LYS A 415 -3.84 -17.50 -8.32
N VAL A 416 -4.36 -17.78 -7.12
CA VAL A 416 -3.78 -18.69 -6.12
C VAL A 416 -4.70 -19.89 -6.01
N LEU A 417 -4.14 -21.07 -6.26
CA LEU A 417 -4.95 -22.29 -6.30
C LEU A 417 -5.07 -22.94 -4.92
N LYS A 418 -6.28 -23.45 -4.63
CA LYS A 418 -6.57 -24.22 -3.41
C LYS A 418 -6.13 -25.67 -3.61
N TYR A 419 -5.31 -26.13 -2.66
CA TYR A 419 -4.81 -27.49 -2.59
C TYR A 419 -5.30 -28.15 -1.29
N ALA A 420 -5.55 -29.47 -1.31
CA ALA A 420 -5.91 -30.22 -0.11
C ALA A 420 -4.82 -30.09 0.98
N GLU A 421 -3.58 -29.97 0.54
CA GLU A 421 -2.39 -29.78 1.35
C GLU A 421 -2.41 -28.47 2.14
N ILE A 422 -3.13 -27.44 1.68
CA ILE A 422 -3.32 -26.20 2.45
C ILE A 422 -4.16 -26.48 3.70
N ALA A 423 -5.25 -27.24 3.56
CA ALA A 423 -6.10 -27.60 4.70
C ALA A 423 -5.35 -28.53 5.67
N GLY A 424 -4.61 -29.52 5.15
CA GLY A 424 -3.79 -30.42 5.97
C GLY A 424 -2.68 -29.70 6.76
N ALA A 425 -2.08 -28.66 6.18
CA ALA A 425 -1.05 -27.85 6.83
C ALA A 425 -1.57 -27.08 8.05
N THR A 426 -2.80 -26.57 7.98
CA THR A 426 -3.48 -25.90 9.10
C THR A 426 -3.59 -26.80 10.33
N PHE A 427 -3.97 -28.08 10.16
CA PHE A 427 -4.08 -29.03 11.29
C PHE A 427 -2.72 -29.33 11.95
N GLU A 428 -1.63 -29.27 11.19
CA GLU A 428 -0.29 -29.50 11.70
C GLU A 428 0.32 -28.26 12.35
N GLY A 429 -0.25 -27.08 12.11
CA GLY A 429 0.26 -25.83 12.67
C GLY A 429 1.47 -25.30 11.91
N ILE A 430 1.62 -25.63 10.62
CA ILE A 430 2.78 -25.28 9.78
C ILE A 430 2.28 -24.61 8.50
N PRO A 431 2.85 -23.48 8.03
CA PRO A 431 2.49 -22.90 6.75
C PRO A 431 2.64 -23.91 5.59
N ALA A 432 1.63 -23.98 4.72
CA ALA A 432 1.57 -24.94 3.62
C ALA A 432 2.74 -24.80 2.62
N VAL A 433 3.29 -23.60 2.47
CA VAL A 433 4.47 -23.34 1.62
C VAL A 433 5.74 -24.07 2.07
N TYR A 434 5.82 -24.52 3.33
CA TYR A 434 6.93 -25.35 3.81
C TYR A 434 6.71 -26.85 3.55
N ARG A 435 5.49 -27.25 3.18
CA ARG A 435 5.11 -28.65 3.00
C ARG A 435 4.95 -29.04 1.54
N ASN A 436 4.53 -28.11 0.69
CA ASN A 436 4.21 -28.40 -0.71
C ASN A 436 4.85 -27.36 -1.64
N ILE A 437 5.66 -27.85 -2.59
CA ILE A 437 6.40 -27.00 -3.53
C ILE A 437 5.47 -26.22 -4.48
N LYS A 438 4.35 -26.82 -4.91
CA LYS A 438 3.38 -26.12 -5.77
C LYS A 438 2.72 -24.97 -5.02
N VAL A 439 2.30 -25.20 -3.76
CA VAL A 439 1.74 -24.13 -2.91
C VAL A 439 2.76 -23.02 -2.71
N LYS A 440 4.02 -23.36 -2.46
CA LYS A 440 5.12 -22.39 -2.39
C LYS A 440 5.23 -21.58 -3.67
N ASP A 441 5.22 -22.21 -4.84
CA ASP A 441 5.36 -21.51 -6.13
C ASP A 441 4.21 -20.52 -6.38
N TYR A 442 2.96 -20.86 -6.06
CA TYR A 442 1.82 -19.92 -6.18
C TYR A 442 1.97 -18.71 -5.28
N TYR A 443 2.36 -18.91 -4.02
CA TYR A 443 2.55 -17.80 -3.09
C TYR A 443 3.80 -16.98 -3.42
N GLU A 444 4.88 -17.59 -3.94
CA GLU A 444 6.02 -16.84 -4.47
C GLU A 444 5.63 -15.97 -5.67
N GLN A 445 4.76 -16.47 -6.56
CA GLN A 445 4.21 -15.67 -7.66
C GLN A 445 3.27 -14.57 -7.16
N LEU A 446 2.45 -14.83 -6.13
CA LEU A 446 1.61 -13.80 -5.49
C LEU A 446 2.49 -12.68 -4.89
N ALA A 447 3.56 -13.06 -4.20
CA ALA A 447 4.52 -12.11 -3.64
C ALA A 447 5.15 -11.26 -4.75
N LYS A 448 5.52 -11.84 -5.89
CA LYS A 448 6.05 -11.12 -7.06
C LYS A 448 5.01 -10.21 -7.75
N GLU A 449 3.75 -10.63 -7.83
CA GLU A 449 2.72 -9.80 -8.50
C GLU A 449 2.42 -8.53 -7.70
N TYR A 450 2.48 -8.60 -6.36
CA TYR A 450 2.01 -7.50 -5.49
C TYR A 450 3.11 -6.79 -4.69
N PHE A 451 4.15 -7.49 -4.24
CA PHE A 451 5.05 -7.00 -3.18
C PHE A 451 6.53 -6.98 -3.54
N LEU A 452 6.99 -7.75 -4.53
CA LEU A 452 8.40 -7.81 -4.95
C LEU A 452 8.52 -7.30 -6.38
#